data_AF-A0A0K0XSM6-F1
#
_entry.id   AF-A0A0K0XSM6-F1
#
_cell.length_a   1.000
_cell.length_b   1.000
_cell.length_c   1.000
_cell.angle_alpha   90.00
_cell.angle_beta   90.00
_cell.angle_gamma   90.00
#
_symmetry.space_group_name_H-M   'P 1'
#
loop_
_entity.id
_entity.type
_entity.pdbx_description
1 polymer ?
#
loop_
_entity_poly.entity_id
_entity_poly.type
_entity_poly.pdbx_seq_one_letter_code
_entity_poly.pdbx_strand_id
1 'polypeptide(L)'
;METHHCKRRRVSPAPGLAALLLSLLLTACGSEPASGPELAPGQGEFLRWCASCHGNAGEGKPPAFPPLAGSEWLQLPDRGLGMIVLYGLRGEIEVAGQTYRGYMPPMSHLPDEDIAAILAFIGDQWADREISLTAADVAALREAEDTRPLNGREGLEARLEMGE
;
A
#
# COMPACT_ATOMS: atom_id res chain seq x y z
N MET A 1 30.72 44.54 75.11
CA MET A 1 30.56 43.72 73.90
C MET A 1 29.12 43.27 73.87
N GLU A 2 28.28 43.50 72.86
CA GLU A 2 28.44 43.92 71.47
C GLU A 2 27.21 44.76 71.06
N THR A 3 27.40 45.73 70.17
CA THR A 3 26.34 46.61 69.67
C THR A 3 25.62 45.97 68.49
N HIS A 4 24.35 45.61 68.67
CA HIS A 4 23.47 45.13 67.61
C HIS A 4 23.03 46.28 66.69
N HIS A 5 23.47 46.26 65.44
CA HIS A 5 22.97 47.12 64.37
C HIS A 5 21.69 46.52 63.75
N CYS A 6 20.53 46.90 64.31
CA CYS A 6 19.22 46.59 63.73
C CYS A 6 18.92 47.54 62.56
N LYS A 7 19.17 47.10 61.31
CA LYS A 7 18.84 47.89 60.12
C LYS A 7 17.36 47.72 59.79
N ARG A 8 16.55 48.66 60.27
CA ARG A 8 15.19 48.91 59.79
C ARG A 8 15.24 49.23 58.29
N ARG A 9 14.46 48.53 57.48
CA ARG A 9 13.87 49.12 56.27
C ARG A 9 12.36 49.08 56.37
N ARG A 10 11.82 50.24 56.04
CA ARG A 10 10.45 50.73 56.22
C ARG A 10 9.65 50.47 54.93
N VAL A 11 8.34 50.24 55.12
CA VAL A 11 7.21 50.87 54.37
C VAL A 11 7.09 50.48 52.89
N SER A 12 5.94 50.13 52.31
CA SER A 12 4.56 49.86 52.74
C SER A 12 3.86 49.19 51.54
N PRO A 13 2.69 48.56 51.74
CA PRO A 13 1.89 47.98 50.67
C PRO A 13 1.00 49.04 50.01
N ALA A 14 0.68 48.88 48.72
CA ALA A 14 -0.48 49.52 48.12
C ALA A 14 -0.88 48.90 46.77
N PRO A 15 -2.15 49.04 46.38
CA PRO A 15 -2.92 48.02 45.69
C PRO A 15 -3.34 48.44 44.28
N GLY A 16 -3.80 47.45 43.51
CA GLY A 16 -4.94 47.58 42.61
C GLY A 16 -4.70 48.34 41.31
N LEU A 17 -4.93 47.65 40.19
CA LEU A 17 -5.86 48.11 39.16
C LEU A 17 -6.01 46.98 38.14
N ALA A 18 -7.18 46.38 38.16
CA ALA A 18 -7.70 45.61 37.05
C ALA A 18 -7.70 46.49 35.79
N ALA A 19 -7.14 45.98 34.69
CA ALA A 19 -7.41 46.50 33.36
C ALA A 19 -7.41 45.31 32.40
N LEU A 20 -8.59 45.06 31.84
CA LEU A 20 -8.87 44.14 30.75
C LEU A 20 -7.80 44.24 29.67
N LEU A 21 -7.07 43.15 29.43
CA LEU A 21 -6.43 42.91 28.15
C LEU A 21 -7.32 41.94 27.39
N LEU A 22 -8.06 42.52 26.46
CA LEU A 22 -8.85 41.86 25.43
C LEU A 22 -7.92 40.99 24.57
N SER A 23 -7.74 39.72 24.95
CA SER A 23 -7.05 38.74 24.12
C SER A 23 -7.96 38.35 22.95
N LEU A 24 -7.74 39.02 21.82
CA LEU A 24 -8.19 38.56 20.51
C LEU A 24 -7.58 37.17 20.26
N LEU A 25 -8.33 36.11 20.57
CA LEU A 25 -8.03 34.77 20.09
C LEU A 25 -8.38 34.75 18.60
N LEU A 26 -7.42 35.15 17.76
CA LEU A 26 -7.47 34.84 16.34
C LEU A 26 -7.63 33.34 16.22
N THR A 27 -8.81 32.92 15.79
CA THR A 27 -9.11 31.59 15.30
C THR A 27 -8.15 31.31 14.15
N ALA A 28 -7.02 30.66 14.44
CA ALA A 28 -6.23 30.02 13.41
C ALA A 28 -7.04 28.81 12.94
N CYS A 29 -7.92 29.04 11.95
CA CYS A 29 -8.35 27.97 11.06
C CYS A 29 -7.08 27.58 10.28
N GLY A 30 -6.25 26.73 10.88
CA GLY A 30 -5.21 26.02 10.18
C GLY A 30 -5.90 25.05 9.24
N SER A 31 -6.21 25.49 8.03
CA SER A 31 -6.30 24.57 6.91
C SER A 31 -4.89 24.03 6.71
N GLU A 32 -4.63 22.88 7.33
CA GLU A 32 -3.49 22.03 7.03
C GLU A 32 -3.39 21.95 5.49
N PRO A 33 -2.23 22.25 4.86
CA PRO A 33 -2.12 22.06 3.44
C PRO A 33 -2.44 20.59 3.17
N ALA A 34 -3.44 20.36 2.31
CA ALA A 34 -3.74 19.02 1.82
C ALA A 34 -2.41 18.40 1.41
N SER A 35 -2.10 17.28 2.07
CA SER A 35 -0.97 16.43 1.76
C SER A 35 -0.83 16.30 0.24
N GLY A 36 0.41 16.22 -0.25
CA GLY A 36 0.68 16.04 -1.68
C GLY A 36 -0.18 14.93 -2.30
N PRO A 37 -0.28 14.86 -3.64
CA PRO A 37 -1.30 14.06 -4.33
C PRO A 37 -1.45 12.69 -3.68
N GLU A 38 -2.61 12.46 -3.05
CA GLU A 38 -2.90 11.19 -2.39
C GLU A 38 -2.94 10.12 -3.48
N LEU A 39 -1.99 9.18 -3.41
CA LEU A 39 -1.92 8.07 -4.34
C LEU A 39 -3.20 7.25 -4.23
N ALA A 40 -3.67 6.68 -5.35
CA ALA A 40 -4.79 5.76 -5.31
C ALA A 40 -4.47 4.57 -4.36
N PRO A 41 -5.46 3.98 -3.68
CA PRO A 41 -5.24 2.79 -2.85
C PRO A 41 -4.46 1.73 -3.63
N GLY A 42 -3.37 1.20 -3.05
CA GLY A 42 -2.51 0.19 -3.68
C GLY A 42 -1.50 0.68 -4.72
N GLN A 43 -1.63 1.92 -5.24
CA GLN A 43 -0.71 2.46 -6.24
C GLN A 43 0.73 2.58 -5.71
N GLY A 44 0.89 3.03 -4.46
CA GLY A 44 2.22 3.15 -3.83
C GLY A 44 2.94 1.81 -3.73
N GLU A 45 2.21 0.77 -3.33
CA GLU A 45 2.76 -0.58 -3.22
C GLU A 45 3.03 -1.21 -4.60
N PHE A 46 2.18 -0.97 -5.60
CA PHE A 46 2.46 -1.37 -6.98
C PHE A 46 3.76 -0.74 -7.51
N LEU A 47 3.94 0.57 -7.31
CA LEU A 47 5.15 1.28 -7.74
C LEU A 47 6.40 0.75 -7.02
N ARG A 48 6.27 0.38 -5.75
CA ARG A 48 7.36 -0.16 -4.94
C ARG A 48 7.78 -1.57 -5.35
N TRP A 49 6.82 -2.44 -5.62
CA TRP A 49 7.06 -3.88 -5.72
C TRP A 49 6.93 -4.45 -7.12
N CYS A 50 6.07 -3.87 -7.96
CA CYS A 50 5.67 -4.47 -9.24
C CYS A 50 6.22 -3.70 -10.44
N ALA A 51 6.25 -2.36 -10.36
CA ALA A 51 6.55 -1.49 -11.51
C ALA A 51 7.97 -1.63 -12.07
N SER A 52 8.94 -2.09 -11.26
CA SER A 52 10.30 -2.33 -11.74
C SER A 52 10.37 -3.39 -12.86
N CYS A 53 9.42 -4.34 -12.86
CA CYS A 53 9.28 -5.38 -13.88
C CYS A 53 8.12 -5.07 -14.84
N HIS A 54 6.94 -4.75 -14.32
CA HIS A 54 5.73 -4.55 -15.13
C HIS A 54 5.56 -3.15 -15.71
N GLY A 55 6.47 -2.21 -15.39
CA GLY A 55 6.38 -0.82 -15.83
C GLY A 55 5.42 0.00 -14.97
N ASN A 56 5.57 1.33 -15.01
CA ASN A 56 4.74 2.24 -14.23
C ASN A 56 3.31 2.30 -14.76
N ALA A 57 3.13 2.05 -16.07
CA ALA A 57 1.85 2.03 -16.75
C ALA A 57 1.41 0.60 -17.12
N GLY A 58 2.01 -0.43 -16.50
CA GLY A 58 1.69 -1.83 -16.77
C GLY A 58 2.13 -2.31 -18.15
N GLU A 59 3.03 -1.58 -18.82
CA GLU A 59 3.46 -1.83 -20.20
C GLU A 59 4.44 -3.02 -20.35
N GLY A 60 4.97 -3.52 -19.25
CA GLY A 60 5.97 -4.59 -19.23
C GLY A 60 7.32 -4.18 -19.86
N LYS A 61 8.18 -5.16 -20.07
CA LYS A 61 9.45 -5.02 -20.81
C LYS A 61 9.67 -6.26 -21.69
N PRO A 62 8.98 -6.37 -22.83
CA PRO A 62 9.12 -7.53 -23.71
C PRO A 62 10.57 -7.71 -24.20
N PRO A 63 11.07 -8.96 -24.29
CA PRO A 63 10.39 -10.22 -23.99
C PRO A 63 10.59 -10.72 -22.54
N ALA A 64 11.14 -9.89 -21.64
CA ALA A 64 11.54 -10.31 -20.30
C ALA A 64 10.40 -10.27 -19.28
N PHE A 65 9.59 -9.20 -19.29
CA PHE A 65 8.49 -9.01 -18.36
C PHE A 65 7.19 -8.73 -19.11
N PRO A 66 6.12 -9.50 -18.85
CA PRO A 66 4.86 -9.33 -19.56
C PRO A 66 4.14 -8.04 -19.15
N PRO A 67 3.36 -7.43 -20.08
CA PRO A 67 2.48 -6.33 -19.74
C PRO A 67 1.34 -6.82 -18.84
N LEU A 68 0.87 -5.94 -17.96
CA LEU A 68 -0.43 -6.04 -17.29
C LEU A 68 -1.51 -5.35 -18.11
N ALA A 69 -1.17 -4.20 -18.71
CA ALA A 69 -2.06 -3.46 -19.60
C ALA A 69 -2.42 -4.32 -20.83
N GLY A 70 -3.72 -4.56 -21.04
CA GLY A 70 -4.22 -5.37 -22.15
C GLY A 70 -3.92 -6.87 -22.01
N SER A 71 -3.56 -7.34 -20.82
CA SER A 71 -3.29 -8.75 -20.54
C SER A 71 -4.59 -9.52 -20.32
N GLU A 72 -4.77 -10.60 -21.07
CA GLU A 72 -5.85 -11.58 -20.87
C GLU A 72 -5.77 -12.29 -19.52
N TRP A 73 -4.62 -12.21 -18.82
CA TRP A 73 -4.47 -12.78 -17.50
C TRP A 73 -5.26 -12.03 -16.44
N LEU A 74 -5.55 -10.74 -16.62
CA LEU A 74 -6.39 -9.98 -15.70
C LEU A 74 -7.87 -10.40 -15.73
N GLN A 75 -8.24 -11.31 -16.63
CA GLN A 75 -9.57 -11.93 -16.70
C GLN A 75 -9.68 -13.25 -15.93
N LEU A 76 -8.57 -13.72 -15.33
CA LEU A 76 -8.60 -14.87 -14.45
C LEU A 76 -9.46 -14.61 -13.20
N PRO A 77 -9.97 -15.67 -12.54
CA PRO A 77 -10.62 -15.51 -11.25
C PRO A 77 -9.71 -14.80 -10.25
N ASP A 78 -10.28 -13.95 -9.39
CA ASP A 78 -9.55 -13.17 -8.39
C ASP A 78 -8.59 -14.07 -7.58
N ARG A 79 -9.08 -15.23 -7.13
CA ARG A 79 -8.28 -16.26 -6.44
C ARG A 79 -7.00 -16.61 -7.21
N GLY A 80 -7.07 -16.74 -8.53
CA GLY A 80 -5.93 -17.03 -9.39
C GLY A 80 -4.90 -15.89 -9.44
N LEU A 81 -5.37 -14.64 -9.50
CA LEU A 81 -4.50 -13.47 -9.42
C LEU A 81 -3.80 -13.38 -8.06
N GLY A 82 -4.53 -13.65 -6.98
CA GLY A 82 -3.97 -13.77 -5.63
C GLY A 82 -2.87 -14.84 -5.54
N MET A 83 -3.11 -16.02 -6.12
CA MET A 83 -2.12 -17.11 -6.16
C MET A 83 -0.86 -16.75 -6.96
N ILE A 84 -1.00 -16.04 -8.09
CA ILE A 84 0.16 -15.57 -8.87
C ILE A 84 1.04 -14.65 -8.02
N VAL A 85 0.44 -13.69 -7.31
CA VAL A 85 1.19 -12.76 -6.45
C VAL A 85 1.82 -13.48 -5.26
N LEU A 86 1.07 -14.37 -4.58
CA LEU A 86 1.54 -15.05 -3.37
C LEU A 86 2.64 -16.07 -3.65
N TYR A 87 2.47 -16.90 -4.68
CA TYR A 87 3.37 -18.04 -4.93
C TYR A 87 4.35 -17.80 -6.07
N GLY A 88 4.14 -16.75 -6.86
CA GLY A 88 4.92 -16.50 -8.06
C GLY A 88 4.53 -17.42 -9.21
N LEU A 89 5.09 -17.11 -10.38
CA LEU A 89 4.79 -17.78 -11.64
C LEU A 89 6.09 -18.01 -12.42
N ARG A 90 6.33 -19.24 -12.85
CA ARG A 90 7.51 -19.59 -13.66
C ARG A 90 7.11 -20.36 -14.91
N GLY A 91 8.02 -20.39 -15.86
CA GLY A 91 7.87 -21.18 -17.08
C GLY A 91 7.42 -20.34 -18.26
N GLU A 92 6.95 -21.04 -19.29
CA GLU A 92 6.45 -20.41 -20.51
C GLU A 92 4.99 -19.99 -20.32
N ILE A 93 4.68 -18.75 -20.70
CA ILE A 93 3.32 -18.21 -20.76
C ILE A 93 3.16 -17.37 -22.02
N GLU A 94 1.92 -17.25 -22.50
CA GLU A 94 1.52 -16.29 -23.52
C GLU A 94 0.80 -15.12 -22.84
N VAL A 95 1.16 -13.89 -23.22
CA VAL A 95 0.50 -12.67 -22.78
C VAL A 95 0.43 -11.70 -23.95
N ALA A 96 -0.77 -11.20 -24.28
CA ALA A 96 -1.00 -10.28 -25.38
C ALA A 96 -0.39 -10.77 -26.72
N GLY A 97 -0.48 -12.08 -26.98
CA GLY A 97 0.03 -12.72 -28.19
C GLY A 97 1.56 -12.86 -28.28
N GLN A 98 2.27 -12.69 -27.16
CA GLN A 98 3.71 -12.90 -27.07
C GLN A 98 4.09 -13.94 -26.01
N THR A 99 5.10 -14.74 -26.33
CA THR A 99 5.67 -15.74 -25.43
C THR A 99 6.65 -15.11 -24.44
N TYR A 100 6.49 -15.42 -23.16
CA TYR A 100 7.42 -15.06 -22.08
C TYR A 100 7.94 -16.32 -21.41
N ARG A 101 9.24 -16.34 -21.13
CA ARG A 101 9.94 -17.44 -20.44
C ARG A 101 10.69 -16.89 -19.25
N GLY A 102 9.99 -16.78 -18.12
CA GLY A 102 10.48 -16.03 -16.98
C GLY A 102 10.16 -16.67 -15.64
N TYR A 103 10.49 -15.91 -14.60
CA TYR A 103 10.11 -16.20 -13.24
C TYR A 103 9.69 -14.89 -12.55
N MET A 104 8.41 -14.81 -12.19
CA MET A 104 7.89 -13.83 -11.24
C MET A 104 8.05 -14.42 -9.83
N PRO A 105 8.90 -13.86 -8.97
CA PRO A 105 9.07 -14.34 -7.60
C PRO A 105 7.78 -14.22 -6.77
N PRO A 106 7.59 -15.08 -5.76
CA PRO A 106 6.51 -14.93 -4.79
C PRO A 106 6.66 -13.64 -3.99
N MET A 107 5.55 -12.95 -3.78
CA MET A 107 5.45 -11.74 -2.95
C MET A 107 4.80 -12.04 -1.59
N SER A 108 4.91 -13.29 -1.11
CA SER A 108 4.35 -13.74 0.18
C SER A 108 4.92 -13.03 1.42
N HIS A 109 5.94 -12.20 1.28
CA HIS A 109 6.46 -11.37 2.37
C HIS A 109 5.67 -10.07 2.57
N LEU A 110 4.84 -9.68 1.60
CA LEU A 110 3.92 -8.54 1.74
C LEU A 110 2.76 -8.91 2.66
N PRO A 111 2.19 -7.95 3.40
CA PRO A 111 0.98 -8.19 4.19
C PRO A 111 -0.25 -8.34 3.27
N ASP A 112 -1.32 -8.88 3.83
CA ASP A 112 -2.50 -9.28 3.07
C ASP A 112 -3.27 -8.08 2.51
N GLU A 113 -3.34 -7.01 3.30
CA GLU A 113 -3.90 -5.73 2.89
C GLU A 113 -3.16 -5.12 1.70
N ASP A 114 -1.83 -5.24 1.63
CA ASP A 114 -1.04 -4.68 0.54
C ASP A 114 -1.27 -5.47 -0.74
N ILE A 115 -1.32 -6.81 -0.67
CA ILE A 115 -1.61 -7.65 -1.84
C ILE A 115 -3.02 -7.36 -2.38
N ALA A 116 -4.02 -7.29 -1.49
CA ALA A 116 -5.39 -6.94 -1.85
C ALA A 116 -5.45 -5.56 -2.51
N ALA A 117 -4.78 -4.56 -1.93
CA ALA A 117 -4.75 -3.20 -2.48
C ALA A 117 -4.02 -3.13 -3.83
N ILE A 118 -2.89 -3.82 -4.00
CA ILE A 118 -2.16 -3.91 -5.28
C ILE A 118 -3.07 -4.50 -6.36
N LEU A 119 -3.79 -5.59 -6.08
CA LEU A 119 -4.65 -6.24 -7.05
C LEU A 119 -5.87 -5.39 -7.40
N ALA A 120 -6.46 -4.68 -6.42
CA ALA A 120 -7.52 -3.73 -6.66
C ALA A 120 -7.04 -2.57 -7.58
N PHE A 121 -5.84 -2.04 -7.33
CA PHE A 121 -5.22 -1.03 -8.19
C PHE A 121 -4.98 -1.55 -9.62
N ILE A 122 -4.42 -2.75 -9.77
CA ILE A 122 -4.23 -3.39 -11.07
C ILE A 122 -5.56 -3.53 -11.81
N GLY A 123 -6.61 -3.93 -11.10
CA GLY A 123 -7.97 -4.05 -11.64
C GLY A 123 -8.49 -2.72 -12.17
N ASP A 124 -8.44 -1.67 -11.34
CA ASP A 124 -8.89 -0.32 -11.69
C ASP A 124 -8.15 0.27 -12.90
N GLN A 125 -6.86 -0.03 -13.05
CA GLN A 125 -6.05 0.55 -14.13
C GLN A 125 -6.16 -0.20 -15.46
N TRP A 126 -6.26 -1.54 -15.44
CA TRP A 126 -6.02 -2.35 -16.64
C TRP A 126 -6.97 -3.52 -16.87
N ALA A 127 -7.83 -3.87 -15.90
CA ALA A 127 -8.80 -4.93 -16.09
C ALA A 127 -10.14 -4.38 -16.60
N ASP A 128 -10.80 -5.13 -17.47
CA ASP A 128 -12.18 -4.83 -17.90
C ASP A 128 -13.23 -5.33 -16.88
N ARG A 129 -12.79 -5.69 -15.67
CA ARG A 129 -13.62 -6.21 -14.57
C ARG A 129 -13.10 -5.69 -13.24
N GLU A 130 -14.00 -5.65 -12.26
CA GLU A 130 -13.59 -5.46 -10.87
C GLU A 130 -12.85 -6.69 -10.36
N ILE A 131 -11.73 -6.47 -9.67
CA ILE A 131 -11.01 -7.48 -8.90
C ILE A 131 -11.30 -7.16 -7.43
N SER A 132 -12.05 -8.04 -6.76
CA SER A 132 -12.61 -7.78 -5.42
C SER A 132 -12.02 -8.76 -4.41
N LEU A 133 -10.69 -8.79 -4.31
CA LEU A 133 -9.94 -9.66 -3.40
C LEU A 133 -9.72 -8.94 -2.07
N THR A 134 -10.25 -9.48 -0.97
CA THR A 134 -10.07 -8.90 0.36
C THR A 134 -8.80 -9.42 1.04
N ALA A 135 -8.31 -8.72 2.07
CA ALA A 135 -7.21 -9.22 2.90
C ALA A 135 -7.52 -10.61 3.51
N ALA A 136 -8.79 -10.88 3.85
CA ALA A 136 -9.19 -12.20 4.36
C ALA A 136 -9.10 -13.29 3.27
N ASP A 137 -9.39 -12.96 2.02
CA ASP A 137 -9.22 -13.90 0.90
C ASP A 137 -7.74 -14.20 0.64
N VAL A 138 -6.86 -13.18 0.73
CA VAL A 138 -5.40 -13.37 0.65
C VAL A 138 -4.91 -14.24 1.80
N ALA A 139 -5.37 -13.98 3.02
CA ALA A 139 -5.02 -14.78 4.20
C ALA A 139 -5.45 -16.25 4.00
N ALA A 140 -6.66 -16.49 3.50
CA ALA A 140 -7.15 -17.84 3.22
C ALA A 140 -6.29 -18.56 2.16
N LEU A 141 -5.80 -17.84 1.15
CA LEU A 141 -4.85 -18.41 0.19
C LEU A 141 -3.54 -18.86 0.86
N ARG A 142 -3.04 -18.15 1.87
CA ARG A 142 -1.77 -18.52 2.53
C ARG A 142 -1.80 -19.84 3.26
N GLU A 143 -2.98 -20.30 3.67
CA GLU A 143 -3.18 -21.56 4.37
C GLU A 143 -3.12 -22.78 3.42
N ALA A 144 -2.86 -22.59 2.12
CA ALA A 144 -2.72 -23.67 1.16
C ALA A 144 -1.54 -24.61 1.48
N GLU A 145 -1.75 -25.92 1.29
CA GLU A 145 -0.72 -26.94 1.49
C GLU A 145 0.44 -26.82 0.47
N ASP A 146 0.14 -26.42 -0.77
CA ASP A 146 1.13 -26.23 -1.83
C ASP A 146 1.41 -24.75 -2.12
N THR A 147 2.49 -24.24 -1.55
CA THR A 147 2.96 -22.85 -1.74
C THR A 147 4.08 -22.72 -2.77
N ARG A 148 4.41 -23.80 -3.52
CA ARG A 148 5.47 -23.75 -4.54
C ARG A 148 5.08 -22.80 -5.68
N PRO A 149 6.04 -22.25 -6.45
CA PRO A 149 5.73 -21.45 -7.63
C PRO A 149 4.86 -22.17 -8.66
N LEU A 150 3.92 -21.43 -9.24
CA LEU A 150 3.03 -21.89 -10.30
C LEU A 150 3.83 -22.18 -11.59
N ASN A 151 3.47 -23.22 -12.33
CA ASN A 151 4.13 -23.60 -13.58
C ASN A 151 3.26 -23.22 -14.79
N GLY A 152 3.49 -22.03 -15.33
CA GLY A 152 2.73 -21.49 -16.45
C GLY A 152 1.23 -21.40 -16.17
N ARG A 153 0.45 -21.34 -17.24
CA ARG A 153 -1.02 -21.26 -17.18
C ARG A 153 -1.65 -22.54 -16.66
N GLU A 154 -1.21 -23.68 -17.18
CA GLU A 154 -1.72 -25.01 -16.81
C GLU A 154 -1.54 -25.29 -15.31
N GLY A 155 -0.38 -24.94 -14.74
CA GLY A 155 -0.13 -25.14 -13.31
C GLY A 155 -0.99 -24.26 -12.40
N LEU A 156 -1.43 -23.10 -12.89
CA LEU A 156 -2.40 -22.25 -12.19
C LEU A 156 -3.81 -22.85 -12.27
N GLU A 157 -4.25 -23.22 -13.47
CA GLU A 157 -5.57 -23.80 -13.71
C GLU A 157 -5.78 -25.08 -12.89
N ALA A 158 -4.79 -25.98 -12.87
CA ALA A 158 -4.83 -27.18 -12.05
C ALA A 158 -5.00 -26.87 -10.54
N ARG A 159 -4.42 -25.77 -10.02
CA ARG A 159 -4.62 -25.39 -8.61
C ARG A 159 -5.95 -24.74 -8.34
N LEU A 160 -6.51 -24.03 -9.31
CA LEU A 160 -7.87 -23.49 -9.20
C LEU A 160 -8.86 -24.64 -9.06
N GLU A 161 -8.78 -25.64 -9.94
CA GLU A 161 -9.66 -26.81 -9.96
C GLU A 161 -9.57 -27.68 -8.68
N MET A 162 -8.39 -27.78 -8.05
CA MET A 162 -8.22 -28.56 -6.80
C MET A 162 -8.80 -27.88 -5.55
N GLY A 163 -9.10 -26.57 -5.61
CA GLY A 163 -9.61 -25.82 -4.46
C GLY A 163 -11.04 -25.31 -4.63
N GLU A 164 -11.78 -25.88 -5.59
CA GLU A 164 -13.24 -25.77 -5.71
C GLU A 164 -13.95 -26.88 -4.93
#